data_AF-A0A1Y1LYY4-F1
#
_entry.id   AF-A0A1Y1LYY4-F1
#
_cell.length_a   1.000
_cell.length_b   1.000
_cell.length_c   1.000
_cell.angle_alpha   90.00
_cell.angle_beta   90.00
_cell.angle_gamma   90.00
#
_symmetry.space_group_name_H-M   'P 1'
#
loop_
_entity.id
_entity.type
_entity.pdbx_description
1 polymer ?
#
loop_
_entity_poly.entity_id
_entity_poly.type
_entity_poly.pdbx_seq_one_letter_code
_entity_poly.pdbx_strand_id
1 'polypeptide(L)'
;SPHYSLDTIVVLHRKLSDFENSVHETLSWKKEGEIPSEYAALFKAQRLLLHGRFIYLRIMLLRPILTHLSTHEQPKSVSPKLESTTFTDPILAGTSLQCAKLCVEAAIDLLRLLHTNFNPQVPGSWWWDVLYACTAGIVLIIARTCPTLVPSLNQAQMSTAWDECQQILKHVASFNASG
;
A
#
# COMPACT_ATOMS: atom_id res chain seq x y z
N SER A 1 20.67 0.97 -15.99
CA SER A 1 20.11 2.33 -16.16
C SER A 1 18.79 2.47 -15.41
N PRO A 2 18.55 3.58 -14.71
CA PRO A 2 17.35 3.82 -13.88
C PRO A 2 16.03 3.77 -14.66
N HIS A 3 16.05 4.09 -15.96
CA HIS A 3 14.89 3.94 -16.86
C HIS A 3 14.33 2.51 -16.88
N TYR A 4 15.21 1.49 -16.90
CA TYR A 4 14.81 0.07 -16.93
C TYR A 4 14.02 -0.36 -15.66
N SER A 5 14.30 0.27 -14.51
CA SER A 5 13.60 -0.02 -13.25
C SER A 5 12.18 0.52 -13.26
N LEU A 6 12.00 1.77 -13.70
CA LEU A 6 10.67 2.37 -13.80
C LEU A 6 9.82 1.70 -14.88
N ASP A 7 10.40 1.38 -16.04
CA ASP A 7 9.71 0.66 -17.11
C ASP A 7 9.16 -0.68 -16.61
N THR A 8 9.98 -1.42 -15.85
CA THR A 8 9.57 -2.68 -15.22
C THR A 8 8.43 -2.46 -14.24
N ILE A 9 8.49 -1.40 -13.42
CA ILE A 9 7.41 -1.06 -12.49
C ILE A 9 6.10 -0.74 -13.23
N VAL A 10 6.17 0.03 -14.31
CA VAL A 10 4.99 0.38 -15.12
C VAL A 10 4.39 -0.86 -15.77
N VAL A 11 5.22 -1.77 -16.31
CA VAL A 11 4.75 -3.04 -16.88
C VAL A 11 4.07 -3.92 -15.84
N LEU A 12 4.67 -4.07 -14.66
CA LEU A 12 4.08 -4.84 -13.56
C LEU A 12 2.79 -4.19 -13.04
N HIS A 13 2.74 -2.86 -12.99
CA HIS A 13 1.56 -2.11 -12.61
C HIS A 13 0.41 -2.38 -13.57
N ARG A 14 0.68 -2.37 -14.89
CA ARG A 14 -0.29 -2.75 -15.91
C ARG A 14 -0.80 -4.16 -15.72
N LYS A 15 0.08 -5.14 -15.49
CA LYS A 15 -0.32 -6.53 -15.23
C LYS A 15 -1.20 -6.67 -14.00
N LEU A 16 -0.96 -5.88 -12.95
CA LEU A 16 -1.85 -5.84 -11.78
C LEU A 16 -3.23 -5.26 -12.15
N SER A 17 -3.28 -4.20 -12.95
CA SER A 17 -4.56 -3.66 -13.44
C SER A 17 -5.32 -4.66 -14.31
N ASP A 18 -4.62 -5.37 -15.21
CA ASP A 18 -5.22 -6.42 -16.04
C ASP A 18 -5.77 -7.55 -15.17
N PHE A 19 -5.02 -7.96 -14.14
CA PHE A 19 -5.47 -8.94 -13.16
C PHE A 19 -6.77 -8.49 -12.46
N GLU A 20 -6.80 -7.27 -11.92
CA GLU A 20 -7.98 -6.70 -11.25
C GLU A 20 -9.23 -6.73 -12.14
N ASN A 21 -9.07 -6.46 -13.43
CA ASN A 21 -10.17 -6.50 -14.41
C ASN A 21 -10.59 -7.94 -14.79
N SER A 22 -9.68 -8.91 -14.67
CA SER A 22 -9.94 -10.33 -14.97
C SER A 22 -10.60 -11.09 -13.82
N VAL A 23 -10.67 -10.51 -12.60
CA VAL A 23 -11.27 -11.18 -11.44
C VAL A 23 -12.76 -11.45 -11.69
N HIS A 24 -13.17 -12.69 -11.48
CA HIS A 24 -14.57 -13.12 -11.60
C HIS A 24 -15.48 -12.32 -10.67
N GLU A 25 -16.72 -12.06 -11.09
CA GLU A 25 -17.64 -11.13 -10.41
C GLU A 25 -17.95 -11.52 -8.96
N THR A 26 -17.99 -12.82 -8.66
CA THR A 26 -18.17 -13.33 -7.29
C THR A 26 -17.01 -13.00 -6.34
N LEU A 27 -15.79 -12.82 -6.86
CA LEU A 27 -14.58 -12.48 -6.11
C LEU A 27 -14.12 -11.03 -6.33
N SER A 28 -14.80 -10.27 -7.18
CA SER A 28 -14.47 -8.89 -7.47
C SER A 28 -14.77 -7.99 -6.27
N TRP A 29 -13.87 -7.07 -5.97
CA TRP A 29 -14.10 -5.95 -5.05
C TRP A 29 -14.69 -4.71 -5.74
N LYS A 30 -14.80 -4.74 -7.08
CA LYS A 30 -15.39 -3.66 -7.88
C LYS A 30 -16.82 -3.94 -8.34
N LYS A 31 -17.19 -5.21 -8.43
CA LYS A 31 -18.49 -5.67 -8.92
C LYS A 31 -19.20 -6.48 -7.85
N GLU A 32 -20.53 -6.36 -7.80
CA GLU A 32 -21.38 -7.24 -7.01
C GLU A 32 -21.84 -8.39 -7.90
N GLY A 33 -21.27 -9.58 -7.72
CA GLY A 33 -21.76 -10.81 -8.33
C GLY A 33 -22.84 -11.47 -7.45
N GLU A 34 -23.79 -12.15 -8.09
CA GLU A 34 -24.75 -13.01 -7.39
C GLU A 34 -24.01 -14.20 -6.76
N ILE A 35 -24.16 -14.35 -5.44
CA ILE A 35 -23.57 -15.45 -4.68
C ILE A 35 -24.70 -16.22 -3.98
N PRO A 36 -24.79 -17.55 -4.15
CA PRO A 36 -25.72 -18.37 -3.38
C PRO A 36 -25.55 -18.13 -1.87
N SER A 37 -26.67 -17.97 -1.16
CA SER A 37 -26.66 -17.60 0.28
C SER A 37 -25.81 -18.55 1.13
N GLU A 38 -25.81 -19.85 0.79
CA GLU A 38 -25.03 -20.89 1.45
C GLU A 38 -23.51 -20.71 1.39
N TYR A 39 -23.00 -19.97 0.38
CA TYR A 39 -21.57 -19.69 0.21
C TYR A 39 -21.19 -18.23 0.45
N ALA A 40 -22.14 -17.38 0.85
CA ALA A 40 -21.93 -15.93 0.98
C ALA A 40 -20.76 -15.57 1.90
N ALA A 41 -20.64 -16.23 3.05
CA ALA A 41 -19.56 -15.99 4.01
C ALA A 41 -18.17 -16.39 3.45
N LEU A 42 -18.11 -17.52 2.74
CA LEU A 42 -16.87 -18.01 2.13
C LEU A 42 -16.38 -17.06 1.04
N PHE A 43 -17.25 -16.68 0.09
CA PHE A 43 -16.89 -15.75 -0.98
C PHE A 43 -16.54 -14.36 -0.43
N LYS A 44 -17.21 -13.90 0.63
CA LYS A 44 -16.85 -12.64 1.33
C LYS A 44 -15.43 -12.72 1.88
N ALA A 45 -15.07 -13.80 2.58
CA ALA A 45 -13.73 -14.00 3.13
C ALA A 45 -12.67 -14.08 2.03
N GLN A 46 -12.94 -14.83 0.95
CA GLN A 46 -12.03 -14.96 -0.19
C GLN A 46 -11.83 -13.62 -0.92
N ARG A 47 -12.90 -12.84 -1.13
CA ARG A 47 -12.83 -11.50 -1.72
C ARG A 47 -11.98 -10.56 -0.89
N LEU A 48 -12.18 -10.55 0.44
CA LEU A 48 -11.40 -9.73 1.35
C LEU A 48 -9.91 -10.10 1.30
N LEU A 49 -9.60 -11.40 1.38
CA LEU A 49 -8.23 -11.90 1.30
C LEU A 49 -7.56 -11.55 -0.03
N LEU A 50 -8.29 -11.69 -1.15
CA LEU A 50 -7.77 -11.37 -2.47
C LEU A 50 -7.52 -9.86 -2.65
N HIS A 51 -8.46 -9.03 -2.19
CA HIS A 51 -8.34 -7.58 -2.25
C HIS A 51 -7.17 -7.08 -1.40
N GLY A 52 -7.00 -7.59 -0.17
CA GLY A 52 -5.87 -7.26 0.68
C GLY A 52 -4.52 -7.61 0.03
N ARG A 53 -4.41 -8.82 -0.55
CA ARG A 53 -3.20 -9.25 -1.27
C ARG A 53 -2.91 -8.38 -2.49
N PHE A 54 -3.94 -8.02 -3.23
CA PHE A 54 -3.81 -7.14 -4.39
C PHE A 54 -3.26 -5.77 -4.01
N ILE A 55 -3.84 -5.13 -2.99
CA ILE A 55 -3.37 -3.82 -2.52
C ILE A 55 -1.93 -3.93 -1.98
N TYR A 56 -1.63 -4.97 -1.19
CA TYR A 56 -0.27 -5.22 -0.69
C TYR A 56 0.76 -5.32 -1.83
N LEU A 57 0.45 -6.04 -2.91
CA LEU A 57 1.33 -6.12 -4.09
C LEU A 57 1.52 -4.77 -4.77
N ARG A 58 0.47 -3.94 -4.87
CA ARG A 58 0.59 -2.57 -5.38
C ARG A 58 1.55 -1.72 -4.53
N ILE A 59 1.46 -1.83 -3.20
CA ILE A 59 2.38 -1.13 -2.29
C ILE A 59 3.81 -1.61 -2.51
N MET A 60 4.04 -2.93 -2.52
CA MET A 60 5.38 -3.50 -2.74
C MET A 60 6.01 -3.05 -4.04
N LEU A 61 5.22 -2.93 -5.10
CA LEU A 61 5.67 -2.48 -6.41
C LEU A 61 6.06 -0.99 -6.43
N LEU A 62 5.30 -0.13 -5.73
CA LEU A 62 5.47 1.32 -5.79
C LEU A 62 6.40 1.88 -4.69
N ARG A 63 6.59 1.14 -3.60
CA ARG A 63 7.44 1.54 -2.45
C ARG A 63 8.87 1.92 -2.83
N PRO A 64 9.56 1.27 -3.78
CA PRO A 64 10.90 1.69 -4.19
C PRO A 64 10.95 3.13 -4.72
N ILE A 65 9.94 3.55 -5.50
CA ILE A 65 9.84 4.91 -6.04
C ILE A 65 9.61 5.91 -4.91
N LEU A 66 8.67 5.62 -4.02
CA LEU A 66 8.41 6.44 -2.84
C LEU A 66 9.66 6.62 -1.98
N THR A 67 10.36 5.52 -1.69
CA THR A 67 11.57 5.56 -0.85
C THR A 67 12.69 6.35 -1.52
N HIS A 68 12.88 6.20 -2.82
CA HIS A 68 13.88 6.95 -3.59
C HIS A 68 13.60 8.46 -3.58
N LEU A 69 12.32 8.87 -3.71
CA LEU A 69 11.96 10.28 -3.59
C LEU A 69 12.27 10.83 -2.19
N SER A 70 12.05 10.06 -1.13
CA SER A 70 12.34 10.52 0.24
C SER A 70 13.83 10.59 0.58
N THR A 71 14.65 9.66 0.07
CA THR A 71 16.10 9.63 0.38
C THR A 71 16.89 10.68 -0.38
N HIS A 72 16.47 11.05 -1.58
CA HIS A 72 17.18 12.02 -2.41
C HIS A 72 16.99 13.48 -1.94
N GLU A 73 16.00 13.73 -1.07
CA GLU A 73 15.68 15.06 -0.52
C GLU A 73 16.36 15.33 0.83
N GLN A 74 16.99 14.32 1.47
CA GLN A 74 17.76 14.59 2.68
C GLN A 74 19.04 15.37 2.36
N PRO A 75 19.41 16.41 3.14
CA PRO A 75 20.63 17.15 2.91
C PRO A 75 21.81 16.18 2.95
N LYS A 76 22.53 16.08 1.81
CA LYS A 76 23.72 15.23 1.65
C LYS A 76 24.71 15.55 2.77
N SER A 77 24.75 14.74 3.82
CA SER A 77 25.85 14.78 4.75
C SER A 77 27.11 14.34 3.99
N VAL A 78 28.14 15.16 4.14
CA VAL A 78 29.43 15.16 3.46
C VAL A 78 30.01 13.74 3.25
N SER A 79 29.92 13.19 2.03
CA SER A 79 30.82 12.15 1.48
C SER A 79 30.63 11.98 -0.04
N PRO A 80 31.70 11.75 -0.83
CA PRO A 80 31.63 11.89 -2.29
C PRO A 80 31.33 10.56 -3.01
N LYS A 81 30.60 10.69 -4.13
CA LYS A 81 30.43 9.70 -5.23
C LYS A 81 29.73 8.38 -4.86
N LEU A 82 28.41 8.42 -4.77
CA LEU A 82 27.59 7.51 -5.58
C LEU A 82 26.96 8.37 -6.67
N GLU A 83 27.01 7.91 -7.92
CA GLU A 83 26.47 8.60 -9.09
C GLU A 83 25.03 9.06 -8.81
N SER A 84 24.87 10.38 -8.63
CA SER A 84 23.60 10.96 -8.21
C SER A 84 22.64 10.99 -9.39
N THR A 85 21.71 10.06 -9.42
CA THR A 85 20.66 10.00 -10.43
C THR A 85 19.51 10.91 -9.99
N THR A 86 19.70 12.21 -10.18
CA THR A 86 18.59 13.16 -10.16
C THR A 86 17.65 12.81 -11.32
N PHE A 87 16.34 12.77 -11.07
CA PHE A 87 15.35 12.80 -12.15
C PHE A 87 15.39 14.20 -12.77
N THR A 88 16.38 14.45 -13.62
CA THR A 88 16.57 15.75 -14.30
C THR A 88 15.49 16.00 -15.34
N ASP A 89 14.81 14.94 -15.81
CA ASP A 89 13.66 15.02 -16.69
C ASP A 89 12.38 15.34 -15.90
N PRO A 90 11.72 16.49 -16.17
CA PRO A 90 10.46 16.86 -15.52
C PRO A 90 9.34 15.82 -15.67
N ILE A 91 9.29 15.10 -16.79
CA ILE A 91 8.30 14.04 -17.02
C ILE A 91 8.53 12.88 -16.07
N LEU A 92 9.79 12.49 -15.90
CA LEU A 92 10.19 11.39 -15.03
C LEU A 92 9.98 11.73 -13.55
N ALA A 93 10.25 12.98 -13.17
CA ALA A 93 9.95 13.51 -11.84
C ALA A 93 8.44 13.51 -11.55
N GLY A 94 7.62 14.01 -12.49
CA GLY A 94 6.17 14.01 -12.36
C GLY A 94 5.57 12.60 -12.28
N THR A 95 6.07 11.68 -13.11
CA THR A 95 5.66 10.27 -13.09
C THR A 95 6.01 9.61 -11.76
N SER A 96 7.22 9.85 -11.25
CA SER A 96 7.67 9.31 -9.96
C SER A 96 6.82 9.83 -8.80
N LEU A 97 6.50 11.13 -8.80
CA LEU A 97 5.61 11.73 -7.81
C LEU A 97 4.23 11.07 -7.85
N GLN A 98 3.66 10.85 -9.04
CA GLN A 98 2.36 10.19 -9.18
C GLN A 98 2.40 8.73 -8.68
N CYS A 99 3.45 7.98 -8.99
CA CYS A 99 3.65 6.63 -8.45
C CYS A 99 3.74 6.61 -6.92
N ALA A 100 4.40 7.61 -6.32
CA ALA A 100 4.47 7.74 -4.87
C ALA A 100 3.11 8.06 -4.24
N LYS A 101 2.30 8.93 -4.87
CA LYS A 101 0.91 9.19 -4.44
C LYS A 101 0.06 7.92 -4.49
N LEU A 102 0.14 7.15 -5.58
CA LEU A 102 -0.55 5.86 -5.71
C LEU A 102 -0.10 4.84 -4.64
N CYS A 103 1.16 4.89 -4.20
CA CYS A 103 1.66 4.06 -3.11
C CYS A 103 0.99 4.42 -1.77
N VAL A 104 0.86 5.72 -1.49
CA VAL A 104 0.20 6.23 -0.28
C VAL A 104 -1.29 5.92 -0.30
N GLU A 105 -1.97 6.11 -1.42
CA GLU A 105 -3.38 5.76 -1.58
C GLU A 105 -3.60 4.26 -1.34
N ALA A 106 -2.75 3.39 -1.91
CA ALA A 106 -2.82 1.96 -1.65
C ALA A 106 -2.59 1.61 -0.16
N ALA A 107 -1.68 2.30 0.53
CA ALA A 107 -1.48 2.11 1.97
C ALA A 107 -2.72 2.51 2.79
N ILE A 108 -3.37 3.62 2.45
CA ILE A 108 -4.61 4.06 3.09
C ILE A 108 -5.74 3.04 2.84
N ASP A 109 -5.91 2.58 1.60
CA ASP A 109 -6.93 1.60 1.24
C ASP A 109 -6.74 0.27 1.98
N LEU A 110 -5.48 -0.18 2.14
CA LEU A 110 -5.17 -1.40 2.88
C LEU A 110 -5.54 -1.28 4.36
N LEU A 111 -5.22 -0.16 4.99
CA LEU A 111 -5.53 0.09 6.40
C LEU A 111 -7.03 0.18 6.64
N ARG A 112 -7.75 0.87 5.76
CA ARG A 112 -9.21 0.94 5.82
C ARG A 112 -9.87 -0.43 5.61
N LEU A 113 -9.37 -1.21 4.66
CA LEU A 113 -9.86 -2.57 4.38
C LEU A 113 -9.71 -3.47 5.62
N LEU A 114 -8.52 -3.42 6.25
CA LEU A 114 -8.24 -4.14 7.49
C LEU A 114 -9.13 -3.67 8.64
N HIS A 115 -9.20 -2.37 8.87
CA HIS A 115 -9.95 -1.78 9.99
C HIS A 115 -11.45 -2.10 9.89
N THR A 116 -12.04 -1.97 8.70
CA THR A 116 -13.47 -2.21 8.47
C THR A 116 -13.85 -3.68 8.60
N ASN A 117 -12.95 -4.60 8.25
CA ASN A 117 -13.21 -6.04 8.25
C ASN A 117 -12.50 -6.79 9.38
N PHE A 118 -11.97 -6.04 10.35
CA PHE A 118 -11.23 -6.60 11.45
C PHE A 118 -12.15 -7.51 12.28
N ASN A 119 -11.80 -8.80 12.39
CA ASN A 119 -12.55 -9.76 13.19
C ASN A 119 -11.65 -10.40 14.27
N PRO A 120 -11.79 -9.98 15.54
CA PRO A 120 -11.01 -10.54 16.65
C PRO A 120 -11.23 -12.04 16.89
N GLN A 121 -12.33 -12.60 16.38
CA GLN A 121 -12.80 -13.94 16.70
C GLN A 121 -12.36 -15.01 15.69
N VAL A 122 -11.55 -14.64 14.69
CA VAL A 122 -11.04 -15.59 13.67
C VAL A 122 -9.56 -15.88 13.93
N PRO A 123 -9.24 -16.90 14.75
CA PRO A 123 -7.86 -17.32 14.97
C PRO A 123 -7.29 -17.91 13.67
N GLY A 124 -6.25 -17.28 13.13
CA GLY A 124 -5.49 -17.81 11.99
C GLY A 124 -4.84 -16.79 11.05
N SER A 125 -5.25 -15.51 11.09
CA SER A 125 -4.78 -14.48 10.13
C SER A 125 -4.04 -13.28 10.74
N TRP A 126 -3.83 -13.25 12.06
CA TRP A 126 -3.30 -12.08 12.78
C TRP A 126 -1.93 -11.59 12.26
N TRP A 127 -1.08 -12.51 11.79
CA TRP A 127 0.26 -12.17 11.30
C TRP A 127 0.22 -11.44 9.96
N TRP A 128 -0.78 -11.71 9.11
CA TRP A 128 -1.01 -10.95 7.88
C TRP A 128 -1.49 -9.53 8.22
N ASP A 129 -2.37 -9.38 9.21
CA ASP A 129 -2.85 -8.07 9.63
C ASP A 129 -1.70 -7.20 10.16
N VAL A 130 -0.78 -7.79 10.92
CA VAL A 130 0.46 -7.10 11.36
C VAL A 130 1.34 -6.74 10.18
N LEU A 131 1.60 -7.69 9.27
CA LEU A 131 2.45 -7.45 8.10
C LEU A 131 1.90 -6.29 7.25
N TYR A 132 0.59 -6.31 6.99
CA TYR A 132 -0.08 -5.29 6.19
C TYR A 132 -0.12 -3.94 6.90
N ALA A 133 -0.49 -3.91 8.19
CA ALA A 133 -0.49 -2.67 8.98
C ALA A 133 0.90 -2.05 9.07
N CYS A 134 1.94 -2.84 9.35
CA CYS A 134 3.32 -2.38 9.36
C CYS A 134 3.76 -1.86 7.98
N THR A 135 3.45 -2.59 6.91
CA THR A 135 3.82 -2.19 5.54
C THR A 135 3.17 -0.85 5.17
N ALA A 136 1.86 -0.70 5.40
CA ALA A 136 1.15 0.53 5.13
C ALA A 136 1.59 1.67 6.06
N GLY A 137 1.80 1.40 7.35
CA GLY A 137 2.30 2.36 8.33
C GLY A 137 3.67 2.93 7.94
N ILE A 138 4.59 2.10 7.45
CA ILE A 138 5.89 2.55 6.94
C ILE A 138 5.71 3.48 5.74
N VAL A 139 4.81 3.16 4.81
CA VAL A 139 4.49 4.05 3.68
C VAL A 139 4.00 5.41 4.17
N LEU A 140 3.10 5.45 5.15
CA LEU A 140 2.61 6.71 5.72
C LEU A 140 3.74 7.51 6.40
N ILE A 141 4.68 6.86 7.07
CA ILE A 141 5.85 7.51 7.69
C ILE A 141 6.74 8.12 6.60
N ILE A 142 7.12 7.34 5.59
CA ILE A 142 7.98 7.79 4.48
C ILE A 142 7.32 8.97 3.75
N ALA A 143 6.01 8.92 3.57
CA ALA A 143 5.25 9.96 2.92
C ALA A 143 5.24 11.28 3.72
N ARG A 144 5.09 11.21 5.05
CA ARG A 144 5.13 12.39 5.94
C ARG A 144 6.51 13.02 6.04
N THR A 145 7.57 12.25 5.81
CA THR A 145 8.95 12.75 5.85
C THR A 145 9.48 13.18 4.47
N CYS A 146 8.66 13.11 3.42
CA CYS A 146 9.02 13.50 2.05
C CYS A 146 8.49 14.90 1.70
N PRO A 147 9.34 15.95 1.69
CA PRO A 147 8.88 17.33 1.45
C PRO A 147 8.20 17.53 0.10
N THR A 148 8.63 16.80 -0.94
CA THR A 148 8.05 16.86 -2.29
C THR A 148 6.64 16.27 -2.34
N LEU A 149 6.37 15.26 -1.51
CA LEU A 149 5.11 14.52 -1.55
C LEU A 149 4.06 15.15 -0.62
N VAL A 150 4.45 15.56 0.59
CA VAL A 150 3.56 16.07 1.65
C VAL A 150 2.54 17.10 1.16
N PRO A 151 2.89 18.14 0.36
CA PRO A 151 1.95 19.15 -0.10
C PRO A 151 0.84 18.59 -0.99
N SER A 152 1.08 17.44 -1.62
CA SER A 152 0.15 16.81 -2.57
C SER A 152 -0.80 15.80 -1.93
N LEU A 153 -0.64 15.52 -0.64
CA LEU A 153 -1.40 14.52 0.12
C LEU A 153 -2.55 15.15 0.91
N ASN A 154 -3.65 14.41 1.04
CA ASN A 154 -4.75 14.76 1.92
C ASN A 154 -4.37 14.46 3.38
N GLN A 155 -4.06 15.51 4.15
CA GLN A 155 -3.59 15.37 5.53
C GLN A 155 -4.64 14.77 6.47
N ALA A 156 -5.93 15.04 6.24
CA ALA A 156 -7.01 14.46 7.04
C ALA A 156 -7.09 12.94 6.83
N GLN A 157 -7.07 12.50 5.57
CA GLN A 157 -7.04 11.06 5.24
C GLN A 157 -5.79 10.37 5.79
N MET A 158 -4.62 11.02 5.69
CA MET A 158 -3.38 10.51 6.29
C MET A 158 -3.50 10.32 7.80
N SER A 159 -4.10 11.29 8.50
CA SER A 159 -4.33 11.21 9.95
C SER A 159 -5.26 10.04 10.30
N THR A 160 -6.41 9.94 9.63
CA THR A 160 -7.36 8.84 9.85
C THR A 160 -6.71 7.48 9.62
N ALA A 161 -5.97 7.31 8.51
CA ALA A 161 -5.28 6.05 8.22
C ALA A 161 -4.20 5.73 9.26
N TRP A 162 -3.53 6.75 9.81
CA TRP A 162 -2.59 6.55 10.89
C TRP A 162 -3.26 6.05 12.18
N ASP A 163 -4.42 6.61 12.53
CA ASP A 163 -5.20 6.16 13.67
C ASP A 163 -5.69 4.72 13.48
N GLU A 164 -6.18 4.37 12.28
CA GLU A 164 -6.56 3.00 11.89
C GLU A 164 -5.38 2.02 12.07
N CYS A 165 -4.18 2.39 11.58
CA CYS A 165 -2.96 1.60 11.74
C CYS A 165 -2.62 1.35 13.21
N GLN A 166 -2.65 2.40 14.04
CA GLN A 166 -2.37 2.27 15.47
C GLN A 166 -3.39 1.37 16.18
N GLN A 167 -4.68 1.45 15.82
CA GLN A 167 -5.72 0.60 16.39
C GLN A 167 -5.51 -0.87 16.04
N ILE A 168 -5.20 -1.17 14.77
CA ILE A 168 -4.90 -2.54 14.31
C ILE A 168 -3.72 -3.12 15.09
N LEU A 169 -2.61 -2.38 15.18
CA LEU A 169 -1.40 -2.85 15.85
C LEU A 169 -1.61 -3.05 17.37
N LYS A 170 -2.32 -2.13 18.04
CA LYS A 170 -2.68 -2.28 19.46
C LYS A 170 -3.53 -3.52 19.69
N HIS A 171 -4.47 -3.78 18.80
CA HIS A 171 -5.33 -4.96 18.90
C HIS A 171 -4.51 -6.24 18.79
N VAL A 172 -3.68 -6.38 17.74
CA VAL A 172 -2.88 -7.59 17.57
C VAL A 172 -1.88 -7.79 18.72
N ALA A 173 -1.31 -6.71 19.25
CA ALA A 173 -0.45 -6.78 20.44
C ALA A 173 -1.20 -7.34 21.67
N SER A 174 -2.45 -6.93 21.90
CA SER A 174 -3.26 -7.43 23.02
C SER A 174 -3.60 -8.92 22.91
N PHE A 175 -3.85 -9.41 21.68
CA PHE A 175 -4.08 -10.82 21.41
C PHE A 175 -2.82 -11.66 21.68
N ASN A 176 -1.64 -11.19 21.27
CA ASN A 176 -0.38 -11.89 21.49
C ASN A 176 0.08 -11.88 22.95
N ALA A 177 -0.31 -10.87 23.75
CA ALA A 177 0.05 -10.78 25.16
C ALA A 177 -0.86 -11.61 26.09
N SER A 178 -1.99 -12.08 25.58
CA SER A 178 -2.99 -12.85 26.34
C SER A 178 -2.88 -14.38 26.12
N GLY A 179 -1.89 -14.83 25.34
CA GLY A 179 -1.66 -16.23 24.98
C GLY A 179 -0.38 -16.81 25.58
#